data_AF-A0A5J4TV98-F1
#
_entry.id   AF-A0A5J4TV98-F1
#
_cell.length_a   1.000
_cell.length_b   1.000
_cell.length_c   1.000
_cell.angle_alpha   90.00
_cell.angle_beta   90.00
_cell.angle_gamma   90.00
#
_symmetry.space_group_name_H-M   'P 1'
#
loop_
_entity.id
_entity.type
_entity.pdbx_description
1 polymer ?
#
loop_
_entity_poly.entity_id
_entity_poly.type
_entity_poly.pdbx_seq_one_letter_code
_entity_poly.pdbx_strand_id
1 'polypeptide(L)'
;MQTEQEIQDVAKAIISFADTYTQNKQRKEKEQSEFESKQSLLDIVSSLNCLRSQIRIKRSCKQMIQIPKLLQSLSTLSRFKEVTHLREEIDHQRFTIRNSSRQCLWNIQYRGDEQIQTELVNQGYGRMMSLSFSTAGGVGEEYDQEIWNVSRCISAFLRERQFRLDTGVCSSDLKEIQEEID
;
A
#
# COMPACT_ATOMS: atom_id res chain seq x y z
N MET A 1 14.25 -20.40 -2.36
CA MET A 1 13.02 -21.20 -2.25
C MET A 1 12.23 -20.86 -0.99
N GLN A 2 12.87 -20.70 0.17
CA GLN A 2 12.20 -20.42 1.45
C GLN A 2 11.47 -19.06 1.50
N THR A 3 12.06 -18.01 0.92
CA THR A 3 11.52 -16.63 0.99
C THR A 3 10.24 -16.40 0.18
N GLU A 4 10.00 -17.18 -0.88
CA GLU A 4 8.85 -16.96 -1.77
C GLU A 4 7.56 -17.53 -1.17
N GLN A 5 7.65 -18.73 -0.59
CA GLN A 5 6.54 -19.36 0.12
C GLN A 5 6.13 -18.52 1.35
N GLU A 6 7.11 -18.03 2.10
CA GLU A 6 6.87 -17.13 3.24
C GLU A 6 6.13 -15.85 2.84
N ILE A 7 6.52 -15.21 1.72
CA ILE A 7 5.84 -14.01 1.20
C ILE A 7 4.39 -14.35 0.83
N GLN A 8 4.14 -15.49 0.18
CA GLN A 8 2.79 -15.91 -0.19
C GLN A 8 1.92 -16.18 1.04
N ASP A 9 2.46 -16.84 2.06
CA ASP A 9 1.69 -17.20 3.25
C ASP A 9 1.37 -15.95 4.09
N VAL A 10 2.32 -15.02 4.23
CA VAL A 10 2.10 -13.70 4.83
C VAL A 10 1.05 -12.90 4.05
N ALA A 11 1.16 -12.89 2.72
CA ALA A 11 0.21 -12.17 1.88
C ALA A 11 -1.21 -12.75 1.98
N LYS A 12 -1.36 -14.08 2.02
CA LYS A 12 -2.65 -14.74 2.24
C LYS A 12 -3.27 -14.35 3.58
N ALA A 13 -2.47 -14.29 4.65
CA ALA A 13 -2.94 -13.85 5.96
C ALA A 13 -3.47 -12.40 5.93
N ILE A 14 -2.72 -11.50 5.28
CA ILE A 14 -3.11 -10.09 5.11
C ILE A 14 -4.40 -9.97 4.27
N ILE A 15 -4.50 -10.72 3.18
CA ILE A 15 -5.67 -10.69 2.29
C ILE A 15 -6.91 -11.21 3.03
N SER A 16 -6.81 -12.37 3.69
CA SER A 16 -7.90 -12.95 4.47
C SER A 16 -8.40 -11.99 5.55
N PHE A 17 -7.48 -11.35 6.27
CA PHE A 17 -7.82 -10.36 7.29
C PHE A 17 -8.55 -9.14 6.69
N ALA A 18 -8.05 -8.60 5.58
CA ALA A 18 -8.65 -7.44 4.92
C ALA A 18 -10.02 -7.73 4.29
N ASP A 19 -10.18 -8.91 3.68
CA ASP A 19 -11.45 -9.35 3.09
C ASP A 19 -12.51 -9.48 4.19
N THR A 20 -12.16 -10.10 5.31
CA THR A 20 -13.10 -10.27 6.42
C THR A 20 -13.46 -8.94 7.06
N TYR A 21 -12.50 -8.02 7.23
CA TYR A 21 -12.79 -6.64 7.65
C TYR A 21 -13.75 -5.91 6.69
N THR A 22 -13.57 -6.09 5.38
CA THR A 22 -14.43 -5.44 4.36
C THR A 22 -15.86 -5.98 4.40
N GLN A 23 -16.02 -7.30 4.51
CA GLN A 23 -17.32 -7.96 4.63
C GLN A 23 -18.07 -7.49 5.90
N ASN A 24 -17.35 -7.38 7.02
CA ASN A 24 -17.94 -6.94 8.30
C ASN A 24 -18.22 -5.44 8.34
N LYS A 25 -17.55 -4.63 7.52
CA LYS A 25 -17.92 -3.22 7.33
C LYS A 25 -19.23 -3.06 6.55
N GLN A 26 -19.54 -4.00 5.66
CA GLN A 26 -20.76 -3.99 4.83
C GLN A 26 -21.97 -4.55 5.58
N ARG A 27 -21.79 -5.59 6.40
CA ARG A 27 -22.80 -6.02 7.38
C ARG A 27 -22.84 -4.98 8.50
N LYS A 28 -23.90 -4.18 8.58
CA LYS A 28 -24.09 -3.19 9.66
C LYS A 28 -24.31 -3.90 11.00
N GLU A 29 -23.28 -4.51 11.57
CA GLU A 29 -23.37 -5.11 12.90
C GLU A 29 -23.02 -4.04 13.95
N LYS A 30 -24.07 -3.65 14.67
CA LYS A 30 -23.98 -3.23 16.06
C LYS A 30 -23.22 -4.34 16.80
N GLU A 31 -22.28 -3.98 17.67
CA GLU A 31 -21.45 -4.91 18.46
C GLU A 31 -20.24 -5.53 17.75
N GLN A 32 -19.25 -4.69 17.49
CA GLN A 32 -17.87 -4.74 18.01
C GLN A 32 -17.15 -6.02 18.51
N SER A 33 -17.71 -7.23 18.47
CA SER A 33 -17.27 -8.28 19.40
C SER A 33 -16.34 -9.37 18.84
N GLU A 34 -16.09 -9.51 17.52
CA GLU A 34 -15.33 -10.68 17.03
C GLU A 34 -14.00 -10.36 16.32
N PHE A 35 -13.80 -9.14 15.82
CA PHE A 35 -12.57 -8.78 15.08
C PHE A 35 -11.47 -8.14 15.94
N GLU A 36 -11.83 -7.61 17.11
CA GLU A 36 -10.91 -6.96 18.05
C GLU A 36 -10.28 -7.96 19.02
N SER A 37 -10.14 -9.23 18.61
CA SER A 37 -9.27 -10.13 19.35
C SER A 37 -7.86 -9.54 19.27
N LYS A 38 -7.32 -9.14 20.42
CA LYS A 38 -5.96 -8.61 20.57
C LYS A 38 -4.94 -9.51 19.88
N GLN A 39 -5.19 -10.82 19.84
CA GLN A 39 -4.36 -11.80 19.18
C GLN A 39 -4.37 -11.63 17.65
N SER A 40 -5.55 -11.54 17.04
CA SER A 40 -5.67 -11.35 15.58
C SER A 40 -5.03 -10.03 15.12
N LEU A 41 -5.10 -8.98 15.94
CA LEU A 41 -4.43 -7.70 15.69
C LEU A 41 -2.89 -7.81 15.81
N LEU A 42 -2.36 -8.56 16.77
CA LEU A 42 -0.93 -8.82 16.89
C LEU A 42 -0.40 -9.66 15.72
N ASP A 43 -1.16 -10.64 15.28
CA ASP A 43 -0.79 -11.54 14.19
C ASP A 43 -0.70 -10.76 12.86
N ILE A 44 -1.64 -9.84 12.61
CA ILE A 44 -1.59 -8.99 11.41
C ILE A 44 -0.46 -7.95 11.49
N VAL A 45 -0.18 -7.38 12.66
CA VAL A 45 0.97 -6.48 12.84
C VAL A 45 2.29 -7.21 12.55
N SER A 46 2.43 -8.43 13.05
CA SER A 46 3.59 -9.27 12.79
C SER A 46 3.73 -9.60 11.31
N SER A 47 2.62 -9.94 10.66
CA SER A 47 2.55 -10.19 9.21
C SER A 47 2.96 -8.97 8.39
N LEU A 48 2.48 -7.78 8.74
CA LEU A 48 2.85 -6.53 8.07
C LEU A 48 4.33 -6.16 8.27
N ASN A 49 4.86 -6.37 9.47
CA ASN A 49 6.29 -6.16 9.75
C ASN A 49 7.18 -7.13 8.96
N CYS A 50 6.77 -8.39 8.88
CA CYS A 50 7.43 -9.40 8.05
C CYS A 50 7.37 -8.99 6.57
N LEU A 51 6.21 -8.57 6.07
CA LEU A 51 6.09 -8.10 4.69
C LEU A 51 7.01 -6.90 4.44
N ARG A 52 7.07 -5.94 5.37
CA ARG A 52 7.95 -4.76 5.30
C ARG A 52 9.42 -5.14 5.22
N SER A 53 9.88 -6.10 6.03
CA SER A 53 11.27 -6.54 6.00
C SER A 53 11.59 -7.23 4.67
N GLN A 54 10.65 -8.01 4.12
CA GLN A 54 10.80 -8.65 2.83
C GLN A 54 10.83 -7.64 1.67
N ILE A 55 10.05 -6.56 1.71
CA ILE A 55 10.07 -5.50 0.67
C ILE A 55 11.43 -4.77 0.61
N ARG A 56 12.18 -4.67 1.71
CA ARG A 56 13.54 -4.09 1.68
C ARG A 56 14.47 -4.86 0.74
N ILE A 57 14.17 -6.13 0.48
CA ILE A 57 14.90 -6.98 -0.47
C ILE A 57 14.32 -6.76 -1.88
N LYS A 58 15.14 -6.21 -2.79
CA LYS A 58 14.72 -5.75 -4.15
C LYS A 58 13.97 -6.81 -4.98
N ARG A 59 14.24 -8.11 -4.77
CA ARG A 59 13.59 -9.21 -5.53
C ARG A 59 12.12 -9.42 -5.14
N SER A 60 11.74 -9.07 -3.91
CA SER A 60 10.41 -9.33 -3.36
C SER A 60 9.32 -8.45 -3.97
N CYS A 61 9.65 -7.24 -4.44
CA CYS A 61 8.66 -6.31 -5.02
C CYS A 61 7.98 -6.89 -6.27
N LYS A 62 8.74 -7.60 -7.12
CA LYS A 62 8.18 -8.24 -8.33
C LYS A 62 7.23 -9.38 -8.00
N GLN A 63 7.53 -10.15 -6.97
CA GLN A 63 6.67 -11.24 -6.50
C GLN A 63 5.36 -10.72 -5.92
N MET A 64 5.38 -9.53 -5.30
CA MET A 64 4.18 -8.93 -4.72
C MET A 64 3.15 -8.45 -5.74
N ILE A 65 3.57 -8.10 -6.97
CA ILE A 65 2.65 -7.85 -8.08
C ILE A 65 1.88 -9.12 -8.45
N GLN A 66 2.59 -10.26 -8.43
CA GLN A 66 2.00 -11.53 -8.84
C GLN A 66 0.98 -12.05 -7.83
N ILE A 67 0.92 -11.48 -6.62
CA ILE A 67 -0.06 -11.84 -5.61
C ILE A 67 -1.29 -10.94 -5.79
N PRO A 68 -2.38 -11.47 -6.38
CA PRO A 68 -3.56 -10.67 -6.65
C PRO A 68 -4.18 -10.17 -5.35
N LYS A 69 -4.81 -9.00 -5.39
CA LYS A 69 -5.51 -8.36 -4.26
C LYS A 69 -4.63 -7.89 -3.10
N LEU A 70 -3.33 -8.22 -3.04
CA LEU A 70 -2.47 -7.79 -1.93
C LEU A 70 -2.42 -6.27 -1.81
N LEU A 71 -2.27 -5.56 -2.92
CA LEU A 71 -2.27 -4.09 -2.95
C LEU A 71 -3.63 -3.51 -2.50
N GLN A 72 -4.72 -4.14 -2.92
CA GLN A 72 -6.07 -3.77 -2.51
C GLN A 72 -6.27 -3.97 -1.00
N SER A 73 -5.83 -5.10 -0.46
CA SER A 73 -5.88 -5.42 0.97
C SER A 73 -5.05 -4.43 1.79
N LEU A 74 -3.81 -4.14 1.38
CA LEU A 74 -2.98 -3.11 2.02
C LEU A 74 -3.65 -1.72 1.96
N SER A 75 -4.27 -1.36 0.84
CA SER A 75 -5.01 -0.09 0.72
C SER A 75 -6.29 -0.05 1.54
N THR A 76 -6.87 -1.20 1.89
CA THR A 76 -7.99 -1.29 2.82
C THR A 76 -7.50 -1.13 4.26
N LEU A 77 -6.38 -1.76 4.61
CA LEU A 77 -5.77 -1.67 5.95
C LEU A 77 -5.12 -0.31 6.24
N SER A 78 -4.65 0.42 5.23
CA SER A 78 -4.21 1.81 5.40
C SER A 78 -5.33 2.77 5.83
N ARG A 79 -6.59 2.34 5.59
CA ARG A 79 -7.83 3.01 5.98
C ARG A 79 -8.59 2.22 7.07
N PHE A 80 -7.89 1.35 7.79
CA PHE A 80 -8.46 0.60 8.91
C PHE A 80 -9.02 1.58 9.96
N LYS A 81 -10.27 1.33 10.38
CA LYS A 81 -11.22 2.35 10.84
C LYS A 81 -10.74 3.16 12.06
N GLU A 82 -10.84 4.49 11.92
CA GLU A 82 -10.86 5.54 12.97
C GLU A 82 -12.24 5.57 13.67
N VAL A 83 -12.64 4.48 14.32
CA VAL A 83 -13.86 4.55 15.16
C VAL A 83 -13.45 5.11 16.51
N THR A 84 -13.97 6.30 16.78
CA THR A 84 -13.78 7.06 18.00
C THR A 84 -14.03 6.24 19.27
N HIS A 85 -13.05 6.31 20.18
CA HIS A 85 -13.08 5.95 21.60
C HIS A 85 -13.28 4.47 21.97
N LEU A 86 -12.32 3.60 21.63
CA LEU A 86 -12.22 2.31 22.31
C LEU A 86 -10.79 1.93 22.68
N ARG A 87 -10.53 2.02 24.00
CA ARG A 87 -9.43 1.37 24.74
C ARG A 87 -8.06 1.59 24.09
N GLU A 88 -7.26 2.49 24.68
CA GLU A 88 -5.95 2.96 24.18
C GLU A 88 -5.06 1.87 23.52
N GLU A 89 -5.05 0.66 24.06
CA GLU A 89 -4.22 -0.45 23.55
C GLU A 89 -4.68 -0.97 22.16
N ILE A 90 -6.00 -1.05 21.91
CA ILE A 90 -6.57 -1.47 20.61
C ILE A 90 -6.36 -0.37 19.59
N ASP A 91 -6.51 0.89 20.00
CA ASP A 91 -6.26 2.05 19.15
C ASP A 91 -4.77 2.15 18.74
N HIS A 92 -3.84 1.80 19.62
CA HIS A 92 -2.42 1.70 19.26
C HIS A 92 -2.13 0.59 18.23
N GLN A 93 -2.76 -0.58 18.36
CA GLN A 93 -2.61 -1.67 17.39
C GLN A 93 -3.22 -1.30 16.03
N ARG A 94 -4.39 -0.66 16.02
CA ARG A 94 -5.01 -0.10 14.81
C ARG A 94 -4.10 0.91 14.13
N PHE A 95 -3.53 1.82 14.90
CA PHE A 95 -2.54 2.76 14.39
C PHE A 95 -1.34 2.04 13.76
N THR A 96 -0.80 1.04 14.45
CA THR A 96 0.33 0.25 13.95
C THR A 96 -0.01 -0.46 12.65
N ILE A 97 -1.22 -1.01 12.51
CA ILE A 97 -1.70 -1.65 11.28
C ILE A 97 -1.77 -0.62 10.13
N ARG A 98 -2.34 0.56 10.38
CA ARG A 98 -2.43 1.64 9.39
C ARG A 98 -1.04 2.08 8.91
N ASN A 99 -0.17 2.45 9.85
CA ASN A 99 1.18 2.92 9.57
C ASN A 99 1.99 1.85 8.84
N SER A 100 1.99 0.61 9.33
CA SER A 100 2.72 -0.49 8.70
C SER A 100 2.22 -0.79 7.28
N SER A 101 0.90 -0.73 7.05
CA SER A 101 0.31 -0.91 5.72
C SER A 101 0.71 0.21 4.76
N ARG A 102 0.66 1.46 5.21
CA ARG A 102 1.12 2.63 4.43
C ARG A 102 2.60 2.55 4.09
N GLN A 103 3.43 2.16 5.05
CA GLN A 103 4.85 1.95 4.82
C GLN A 103 5.12 0.81 3.82
N CYS A 104 4.35 -0.28 3.86
CA CYS A 104 4.46 -1.35 2.87
C CYS A 104 4.14 -0.81 1.46
N LEU A 105 3.00 -0.10 1.31
CA LEU A 105 2.61 0.50 0.04
C LEU A 105 3.65 1.52 -0.47
N TRP A 106 4.21 2.34 0.42
CA TRP A 106 5.29 3.27 0.08
C TRP A 106 6.55 2.56 -0.40
N ASN A 107 6.98 1.49 0.29
CA ASN A 107 8.15 0.75 -0.12
C ASN A 107 7.95 0.06 -1.47
N ILE A 108 6.74 -0.47 -1.73
CA ILE A 108 6.35 -1.03 -3.02
C ILE A 108 6.41 0.04 -4.10
N GLN A 109 5.84 1.22 -3.86
CA GLN A 109 5.89 2.34 -4.79
C GLN A 109 7.33 2.82 -5.05
N TYR A 110 8.14 2.99 -4.01
CA TYR A 110 9.50 3.51 -4.13
C TYR A 110 10.44 2.55 -4.89
N ARG A 111 10.20 1.25 -4.79
CA ARG A 111 11.03 0.21 -5.41
C ARG A 111 10.42 -0.37 -6.68
N GLY A 112 9.19 0.03 -6.99
CA GLY A 112 8.40 -0.53 -8.06
C GLY A 112 8.82 -0.03 -9.42
N ASP A 113 8.74 -0.91 -10.41
CA ASP A 113 8.86 -0.54 -11.82
C ASP A 113 7.55 0.06 -12.34
N GLU A 114 7.52 0.42 -13.63
CA GLU A 114 6.38 1.05 -14.29
C GLU A 114 5.08 0.24 -14.17
N GLN A 115 5.18 -1.09 -14.14
CA GLN A 115 4.04 -1.98 -13.95
C GLN A 115 3.45 -1.85 -12.53
N ILE A 116 4.31 -1.80 -11.51
CA ILE A 116 3.88 -1.55 -10.12
C ILE A 116 3.18 -0.21 -9.99
N GLN A 117 3.73 0.84 -10.61
CA GLN A 117 3.13 2.18 -10.55
C GLN A 117 1.73 2.18 -11.20
N THR A 118 1.60 1.54 -12.35
CA THR A 118 0.32 1.44 -13.08
C THR A 118 -0.74 0.75 -12.25
N GLU A 119 -0.41 -0.38 -11.62
CA GLU A 119 -1.35 -1.11 -10.76
C GLU A 119 -1.75 -0.29 -9.52
N LEU A 120 -0.79 0.40 -8.88
CA LEU A 120 -1.10 1.28 -7.75
C LEU A 120 -2.07 2.40 -8.15
N VAL A 121 -1.87 3.01 -9.33
CA VAL A 121 -2.77 4.05 -9.85
C VAL A 121 -4.16 3.47 -10.12
N ASN A 122 -4.25 2.30 -10.75
CA ASN A 122 -5.53 1.63 -11.05
C ASN A 122 -6.33 1.28 -9.79
N GLN A 123 -5.65 0.89 -8.72
CA GLN A 123 -6.27 0.61 -7.41
C GLN A 123 -6.69 1.89 -6.65
N GLY A 124 -6.46 3.07 -7.22
CA GLY A 124 -6.81 4.35 -6.61
C GLY A 124 -5.89 4.75 -5.46
N TYR A 125 -4.67 4.20 -5.39
CA TYR A 125 -3.69 4.51 -4.34
C TYR A 125 -3.38 6.01 -4.28
N GLY A 126 -3.26 6.67 -5.45
CA GLY A 126 -3.06 8.12 -5.52
C GLY A 126 -4.19 8.90 -4.82
N ARG A 127 -5.45 8.51 -5.04
CA ARG A 127 -6.61 9.12 -4.38
C ARG A 127 -6.63 8.84 -2.89
N MET A 128 -6.32 7.61 -2.48
CA MET A 128 -6.21 7.24 -1.06
C MET A 128 -5.16 8.11 -0.36
N MET A 129 -4.03 8.36 -1.02
CA MET A 129 -2.95 9.18 -0.50
C MET A 129 -3.34 10.66 -0.34
N SER A 130 -3.99 11.23 -1.34
CA SER A 130 -4.47 12.62 -1.28
C SER A 130 -5.53 12.83 -0.19
N LEU A 131 -6.39 11.82 0.03
CA LEU A 131 -7.36 11.85 1.11
C LEU A 131 -6.67 11.78 2.48
N SER A 132 -5.69 10.89 2.68
CA SER A 132 -4.90 10.84 3.92
C SER A 132 -4.22 12.16 4.26
N PHE A 133 -3.74 12.91 3.26
CA PHE A 133 -3.18 14.26 3.45
C PHE A 133 -4.27 15.29 3.84
N SER A 134 -5.45 15.20 3.24
CA SER A 134 -6.53 16.18 3.40
C SER A 134 -7.30 16.00 4.71
N THR A 135 -7.33 14.79 5.29
CA THR A 135 -7.98 14.53 6.58
C THR A 135 -7.12 14.96 7.79
N ALA A 136 -5.86 15.36 7.58
CA ALA A 136 -5.00 15.95 8.62
C ALA A 136 -5.42 17.42 8.90
N GLY A 137 -6.69 17.62 9.26
CA GLY A 137 -7.34 18.91 9.51
C GLY A 137 -7.04 19.51 10.88
N GLY A 138 -5.77 19.55 11.28
CA GLY A 138 -5.33 20.31 12.46
C GLY A 138 -5.56 19.60 13.80
N VAL A 139 -4.63 18.72 14.17
CA VAL A 139 -4.10 18.51 15.53
C VAL A 139 -2.86 17.65 15.32
N GLY A 140 -1.75 18.02 15.94
CA GLY A 140 -0.39 17.49 15.71
C GLY A 140 -0.16 16.05 16.17
N GLU A 141 -1.05 15.14 15.84
CA GLU A 141 -0.85 13.70 16.00
C GLU A 141 -0.72 13.09 14.61
N GLU A 142 0.54 12.89 14.22
CA GLU A 142 1.02 12.12 13.06
C GLU A 142 1.25 12.89 11.74
N TYR A 143 2.43 12.60 11.17
CA TYR A 143 2.70 12.47 9.73
C TYR A 143 3.77 13.35 9.05
N ASP A 144 4.74 13.94 9.76
CA ASP A 144 5.91 14.53 9.06
C ASP A 144 6.65 13.51 8.19
N GLN A 145 6.83 12.28 8.68
CA GLN A 145 7.56 11.25 7.94
C GLN A 145 6.74 10.64 6.79
N GLU A 146 5.41 10.46 6.95
CA GLU A 146 4.56 9.99 5.84
C GLU A 146 4.40 11.07 4.77
N ILE A 147 4.18 12.34 5.17
CA ILE A 147 4.15 13.48 4.25
C ILE A 147 5.49 13.59 3.51
N TRP A 148 6.61 13.48 4.22
CA TRP A 148 7.93 13.49 3.60
C TRP A 148 8.13 12.32 2.64
N ASN A 149 7.75 11.10 3.04
CA ASN A 149 7.85 9.90 2.24
C ASN A 149 7.04 9.99 0.94
N VAL A 150 5.80 10.49 1.03
CA VAL A 150 4.89 10.67 -0.09
C VAL A 150 5.38 11.78 -1.01
N SER A 151 5.76 12.93 -0.45
CA SER A 151 6.34 14.05 -1.20
C SER A 151 7.59 13.62 -1.95
N ARG A 152 8.44 12.80 -1.32
CA ARG A 152 9.62 12.20 -1.96
C ARG A 152 9.26 11.26 -3.10
N CYS A 153 8.21 10.46 -2.96
CA CYS A 153 7.72 9.57 -4.03
C CYS A 153 7.17 10.35 -5.22
N ILE A 154 6.33 11.37 -4.98
CA ILE A 154 5.80 12.24 -6.04
C ILE A 154 6.96 12.95 -6.74
N SER A 155 7.91 13.50 -5.97
CA SER A 155 9.09 14.17 -6.52
C SER A 155 9.97 13.24 -7.35
N ALA A 156 10.17 11.99 -6.90
CA ALA A 156 10.93 10.98 -7.64
C ALA A 156 10.24 10.62 -8.96
N PHE A 157 8.94 10.38 -8.94
CA PHE A 157 8.15 10.08 -10.14
C PHE A 157 8.19 11.24 -11.15
N LEU A 158 7.96 12.48 -10.69
CA LEU A 158 8.01 13.66 -11.56
C LEU A 158 9.40 13.89 -12.15
N ARG A 159 10.47 13.68 -11.37
CA ARG A 159 11.86 13.75 -11.88
C ARG A 159 12.15 12.69 -12.93
N GLU A 160 11.67 11.47 -12.72
CA GLU A 160 11.89 10.39 -13.68
C GLU A 160 11.16 10.68 -15.00
N ARG A 161 9.95 11.24 -14.95
CA ARG A 161 9.24 11.72 -16.14
C ARG A 161 9.95 12.89 -16.81
N GLN A 162 10.42 13.86 -16.05
CA GLN A 162 11.16 15.02 -16.57
C GLN A 162 12.46 14.56 -17.26
N PHE A 163 13.20 13.63 -16.65
CA PHE A 163 14.41 13.06 -17.23
C PHE A 163 14.12 12.29 -18.53
N ARG A 164 13.03 11.52 -18.61
CA ARG A 164 12.63 10.83 -19.86
C ARG A 164 12.23 11.83 -20.96
N LEU A 165 11.64 12.97 -20.60
CA LEU A 165 11.30 14.04 -21.55
C LEU A 165 12.54 14.80 -22.03
N ASP A 166 13.49 15.09 -21.13
CA ASP A 166 14.72 15.84 -21.43
C ASP A 166 15.76 14.97 -22.19
N THR A 167 15.72 13.65 -22.05
CA THR A 167 16.61 12.71 -22.77
C THR A 167 16.09 12.26 -24.13
N GLY A 168 14.94 12.76 -24.59
CA GLY A 168 14.44 12.49 -25.93
C GLY A 168 14.04 11.03 -26.19
N VAL A 169 13.80 10.22 -25.15
CA VAL A 169 13.34 8.82 -25.28
C VAL A 169 11.83 8.74 -25.63
N CYS A 170 11.33 9.73 -26.36
CA CYS A 170 9.98 9.77 -26.93
C CYS A 170 10.09 10.29 -28.37
N SER A 171 10.75 9.52 -29.25
CA SER A 171 10.58 9.67 -30.71
C SER A 171 11.07 8.47 -31.53
N SER A 172 11.72 7.44 -30.96
CA SER A 172 12.17 6.28 -31.76
C SER A 172 11.06 5.27 -32.02
N ASP A 173 10.12 5.07 -31.09
CA ASP A 173 9.16 3.96 -31.17
C ASP A 173 7.88 4.33 -31.95
N LEU A 174 7.78 5.58 -32.44
CA LEU A 174 6.69 6.02 -33.33
C LEU A 174 7.09 6.05 -34.82
N LYS A 175 8.36 5.78 -35.16
CA LYS A 175 8.77 5.65 -36.57
C LYS A 175 8.51 4.28 -37.16
N GLU A 176 8.36 3.24 -36.33
CA GLU A 176 8.13 1.87 -36.81
C GLU A 176 6.65 1.60 -37.17
N ILE A 177 5.72 2.52 -36.86
CA ILE A 177 4.30 2.40 -37.27
C ILE A 177 4.00 3.13 -38.58
N GLN A 178 4.89 4.00 -39.07
CA GLN A 178 4.68 4.74 -40.32
C GLN A 178 5.27 4.05 -41.56
N GLU A 179 6.10 3.00 -41.40
CA GLU A 179 6.66 2.22 -42.53
C GLU A 179 5.84 0.97 -42.90
N GLU A 180 4.69 0.71 -42.24
CA GLU A 180 3.82 -0.44 -42.56
C GLU A 180 2.52 -0.04 -43.33
N ILE A 181 2.46 1.20 -43.84
CA ILE A 181 1.38 1.69 -44.72
C ILE A 181 1.96 2.49 -45.91
N ASP A 182 2.89 1.89 -46.64
CA ASP A 182 3.17 2.21 -48.06
C ASP A 182 3.46 0.91 -48.85
#